data_AF-A0A962CB47-F1
#
_entry.id   AF-A0A962CB47-F1
#
_cell.length_a   1.000
_cell.length_b   1.000
_cell.length_c   1.000
_cell.angle_alpha   90.00
_cell.angle_beta   90.00
_cell.angle_gamma   90.00
#
_symmetry.space_group_name_H-M   'P 1'
#
loop_
_entity.id
_entity.type
_entity.pdbx_description
1 polymer ?
#
loop_
_entity_poly.entity_id
_entity_poly.type
_entity_poly.pdbx_seq_one_letter_code
_entity_poly.pdbx_strand_id
1 'polypeptide(L)'
;MKRIPIVLAGLFLAMLAPFAQAIIGVDVNEDIDSVLSGRAPPLHLPDAKYRIAVFEFEDPDGTGLGSAVSTLIAREVLLRSGLKSLGVLNYYGSLAPTRKHPQSYFDKVDLVVRAQQASLAIWGVVRRDDASIVVDVQAQLPDPIVDRSYAWELKLPQAMGGETLHARISPTRMQIQQVRMPKEFATTLAAMASAGNIVRTAPSRSAAVATRIPKYSAMSVTETRGDWSKFVVDGRSGWVQGASDCTRECARLLGTASFVGALLKFADGGAAPSPSKDLSRDTLIIARQLAVLADLRVRTFRPAEVYLARWDGARASDFGAPYADFLALSTLADALKQQGEQPYDAIRLDDAFVRKVTTALAQASQDDPRNTEVLDNLTVLFRVLGDERRAGLARRLSSEVQATRQSEPTP
;
A
#
# COMPACT_ATOMS: atom_id res chain seq x y z
N MET A 1 36.36 -57.14 -22.54
CA MET A 1 36.96 -56.04 -21.74
C MET A 1 35.98 -54.87 -21.75
N LYS A 2 35.48 -54.50 -20.56
CA LYS A 2 34.39 -53.53 -20.35
C LYS A 2 34.90 -52.10 -20.56
N ARG A 3 34.17 -51.29 -21.34
CA ARG A 3 34.38 -49.83 -21.46
C ARG A 3 33.56 -49.12 -20.37
N ILE A 4 34.24 -48.36 -19.53
CA ILE A 4 33.66 -47.50 -18.49
C ILE A 4 33.35 -46.13 -19.12
N PRO A 5 32.13 -45.58 -19.01
CA PRO A 5 31.88 -44.20 -19.40
C PRO A 5 32.27 -43.25 -18.26
N ILE A 6 33.11 -42.27 -18.58
CA ILE A 6 33.44 -41.14 -17.71
C ILE A 6 32.25 -40.19 -17.73
N VAL A 7 31.54 -40.07 -16.60
CA VAL A 7 30.51 -39.05 -16.39
C VAL A 7 31.21 -37.77 -15.93
N LEU A 8 31.26 -36.77 -16.80
CA LEU A 8 31.64 -35.39 -16.43
C LEU A 8 30.50 -34.79 -15.61
N ALA A 9 30.69 -34.68 -14.30
CA ALA A 9 29.84 -33.88 -13.43
C ALA A 9 30.19 -32.39 -13.62
N GLY A 10 29.43 -31.71 -14.48
CA GLY A 10 29.47 -30.25 -14.61
C GLY A 10 28.87 -29.60 -13.36
N LEU A 11 29.72 -29.12 -12.48
CA LEU A 11 29.34 -28.30 -11.32
C LEU A 11 28.90 -26.92 -11.83
N PHE A 12 27.60 -26.75 -12.09
CA PHE A 12 27.02 -25.44 -12.38
C PHE A 12 26.96 -24.62 -11.09
N LEU A 13 28.03 -23.86 -10.81
CA LEU A 13 28.04 -22.85 -9.77
C LEU A 13 27.26 -21.63 -10.29
N ALA A 14 25.93 -21.67 -10.19
CA ALA A 14 25.12 -20.48 -10.42
C ALA A 14 25.41 -19.48 -9.28
N MET A 15 26.28 -18.49 -9.56
CA MET A 15 26.41 -17.32 -8.70
C MET A 15 25.07 -16.58 -8.72
N LEU A 16 24.25 -16.82 -7.69
CA LEU A 16 23.07 -16.00 -7.41
C LEU A 16 23.58 -14.61 -7.07
N ALA A 17 23.53 -13.70 -8.05
CA ALA A 17 23.76 -12.29 -7.80
C ALA A 17 22.76 -11.83 -6.73
N PRO A 18 23.21 -11.14 -5.67
CA PRO A 18 22.30 -10.64 -4.64
C PRO A 18 21.31 -9.67 -5.28
N PHE A 19 20.02 -9.99 -5.17
CA PHE A 19 18.92 -9.18 -5.68
C PHE A 19 19.02 -7.76 -5.09
N ALA A 20 19.17 -6.78 -5.97
CA ALA A 20 19.39 -5.40 -5.56
C ALA A 20 18.10 -4.75 -5.06
N GLN A 21 18.22 -4.09 -3.92
CA GLN A 21 17.32 -3.00 -3.50
C GLN A 21 17.83 -1.69 -4.12
N ALA A 22 17.15 -0.56 -4.14
CA ALA A 22 17.73 0.69 -4.67
C ALA A 22 16.86 1.91 -4.35
N ILE A 23 17.36 3.03 -3.81
CA ILE A 23 16.67 4.35 -3.87
C ILE A 23 17.05 5.18 -5.12
N ILE A 24 16.44 5.11 -6.29
CA ILE A 24 16.82 6.08 -7.36
C ILE A 24 16.08 7.38 -7.14
N GLY A 25 16.72 8.54 -7.23
CA GLY A 25 15.97 9.78 -7.34
C GLY A 25 15.84 10.25 -8.77
N VAL A 26 14.65 10.76 -9.05
CA VAL A 26 14.09 10.88 -10.40
C VAL A 26 13.44 12.24 -10.51
N ASP A 27 13.70 12.98 -11.59
CA ASP A 27 12.92 14.17 -11.88
C ASP A 27 11.51 13.73 -12.29
N VAL A 28 10.53 14.10 -11.47
CA VAL A 28 9.14 13.75 -11.73
C VAL A 28 8.67 14.28 -13.09
N ASN A 29 9.19 15.42 -13.54
CA ASN A 29 8.79 16.03 -14.81
C ASN A 29 9.36 15.30 -16.02
N GLU A 30 10.50 14.62 -15.90
CA GLU A 30 11.08 13.83 -17.00
C GLU A 30 10.22 12.59 -17.29
N ASP A 31 9.80 11.89 -16.23
CA ASP A 31 8.86 10.76 -16.34
C ASP A 31 7.50 11.24 -16.88
N ILE A 32 6.97 12.37 -16.39
CA ILE A 32 5.72 12.96 -16.90
C ILE A 32 5.86 13.34 -18.37
N ASP A 33 6.91 14.05 -18.78
CA ASP A 33 7.15 14.45 -20.17
C ASP A 33 7.21 13.23 -21.09
N SER A 34 7.85 12.15 -20.64
CA SER A 34 7.90 10.88 -21.37
C SER A 34 6.50 10.32 -21.58
N VAL A 35 5.72 10.17 -20.50
CA VAL A 35 4.35 9.61 -20.56
C VAL A 35 3.42 10.46 -21.42
N LEU A 36 3.44 11.79 -21.27
CA LEU A 36 2.62 12.71 -22.06
C LEU A 36 3.02 12.75 -23.54
N SER A 37 4.28 12.45 -23.86
CA SER A 37 4.74 12.27 -25.25
C SER A 37 4.38 10.91 -25.85
N GLY A 38 3.61 10.07 -25.13
CA GLY A 38 3.26 8.72 -25.57
C GLY A 38 4.40 7.70 -25.44
N ARG A 39 5.47 8.03 -24.72
CA ARG A 39 6.61 7.15 -24.47
C ARG A 39 6.54 6.58 -23.06
N ALA A 40 6.76 5.27 -22.93
CA ALA A 40 6.99 4.68 -21.61
C ALA A 40 8.42 5.03 -21.15
N PRO A 41 8.61 5.73 -20.02
CA PRO A 41 9.94 5.94 -19.47
C PRO A 41 10.55 4.57 -19.13
N PRO A 42 11.88 4.38 -19.28
CA PRO A 42 12.52 3.16 -18.82
C PRO A 42 12.25 2.98 -17.33
N LEU A 43 12.08 1.73 -16.91
CA LEU A 43 11.98 1.43 -15.49
C LEU A 43 13.32 1.80 -14.84
N HIS A 44 13.27 2.68 -13.85
CA HIS A 44 14.48 3.09 -13.12
C HIS A 44 15.06 1.89 -12.36
N LEU A 45 14.21 0.99 -11.87
CA LEU A 45 14.58 -0.19 -11.08
C LEU A 45 14.03 -1.49 -11.68
N PRO A 46 14.49 -1.90 -12.87
CA PRO A 46 13.88 -3.00 -13.61
C PRO A 46 13.92 -4.32 -12.83
N ASP A 47 14.94 -4.55 -12.00
CA ASP A 47 15.13 -5.81 -11.25
C ASP A 47 14.43 -5.83 -9.87
N ALA A 48 13.88 -4.70 -9.42
CA ALA A 48 13.20 -4.64 -8.13
C ALA A 48 11.78 -5.22 -8.25
N LYS A 49 11.48 -6.26 -7.46
CA LYS A 49 10.14 -6.86 -7.37
C LYS A 49 9.12 -5.84 -6.86
N TYR A 50 9.51 -5.10 -5.82
CA TYR A 50 8.73 -3.98 -5.29
C TYR A 50 9.41 -2.68 -5.65
N ARG A 51 8.63 -1.71 -6.11
CA ARG A 51 9.09 -0.34 -6.34
C ARG A 51 8.18 0.59 -5.55
N ILE A 52 8.74 1.45 -4.72
CA ILE A 52 7.95 2.43 -3.96
C ILE A 52 8.30 3.81 -4.47
N ALA A 53 7.34 4.54 -5.04
CA ALA A 53 7.55 5.95 -5.34
C ALA A 53 7.43 6.76 -4.05
N VAL A 54 8.43 7.55 -3.69
CA VAL A 54 8.37 8.51 -2.58
C VAL A 54 8.57 9.88 -3.19
N PHE A 55 7.57 10.74 -3.10
CA PHE A 55 7.65 12.09 -3.62
C PHE A 55 8.15 13.05 -2.55
N GLU A 56 8.88 14.08 -2.97
CA GLU A 56 9.19 15.21 -2.09
C GLU A 56 7.90 15.76 -1.47
N PHE A 57 7.93 15.92 -0.14
CA PHE A 57 6.76 16.42 0.57
C PHE A 57 6.57 17.89 0.24
N GLU A 58 5.33 18.30 0.00
CA GLU A 58 5.02 19.71 -0.20
C GLU A 58 5.36 20.49 1.07
N ASP A 59 5.98 21.66 0.90
CA ASP A 59 6.44 22.50 2.00
C ASP A 59 5.97 23.94 1.79
N PRO A 60 4.64 24.18 1.82
CA PRO A 60 4.04 25.48 1.48
C PRO A 60 4.55 26.62 2.39
N ASP A 61 4.96 26.29 3.61
CA ASP A 61 5.44 27.27 4.60
C ASP A 61 6.97 27.47 4.56
N GLY A 62 7.65 26.89 3.56
CA GLY A 62 9.09 27.06 3.35
C GLY A 62 9.93 26.60 4.53
N THR A 63 9.55 25.50 5.18
CA THR A 63 10.25 24.99 6.36
C THR A 63 11.64 24.44 6.05
N GLY A 64 11.89 24.07 4.80
CA GLY A 64 13.09 23.38 4.33
C GLY A 64 13.09 21.88 4.65
N LEU A 65 11.94 21.33 5.07
CA LEU A 65 11.84 19.96 5.57
C LEU A 65 11.25 18.97 4.57
N GLY A 66 10.65 19.43 3.47
CA GLY A 66 10.01 18.55 2.47
C GLY A 66 10.92 17.39 2.01
N SER A 67 12.07 17.73 1.43
CA SER A 67 13.10 16.77 1.03
C SER A 67 13.69 15.96 2.19
N ALA A 68 13.81 16.56 3.38
CA ALA A 68 14.37 15.89 4.55
C ALA A 68 13.45 14.77 5.04
N VAL A 69 12.15 15.05 5.13
CA VAL A 69 11.12 14.10 5.55
C VAL A 69 10.95 12.98 4.52
N SER A 70 10.85 13.32 3.23
CA SER A 70 10.70 12.30 2.17
C SER A 70 11.89 11.35 2.14
N THR A 71 13.11 11.87 2.24
CA THR A 71 14.35 11.08 2.28
C THR A 71 14.42 10.19 3.52
N LEU A 72 14.04 10.72 4.69
CA LEU A 72 13.97 9.96 5.93
C LEU A 72 13.00 8.78 5.78
N ILE A 73 11.77 9.02 5.32
CA ILE A 73 10.75 7.98 5.15
C ILE A 73 11.21 6.94 4.10
N ALA A 74 11.68 7.38 2.93
CA ALA A 74 12.17 6.51 1.87
C ALA A 74 13.24 5.53 2.38
N ARG A 75 14.22 6.05 3.13
CA ARG A 75 15.27 5.23 3.74
C ARG A 75 14.71 4.26 4.76
N GLU A 76 13.88 4.73 5.68
CA GLU A 76 13.37 3.88 6.76
C GLU A 76 12.44 2.79 6.24
N VAL A 77 11.72 3.03 5.14
CA VAL A 77 10.95 2.00 4.43
C VAL A 77 11.87 0.90 3.93
N LEU A 78 12.99 1.22 3.27
CA LEU A 78 13.97 0.20 2.86
C LEU A 78 14.49 -0.59 4.05
N LEU A 79 14.96 0.11 5.09
CA LEU A 79 15.60 -0.49 6.26
C LEU A 79 14.65 -1.40 7.05
N ARG A 80 13.38 -1.00 7.19
CA ARG A 80 12.41 -1.66 8.08
C ARG A 80 11.48 -2.64 7.37
N SER A 81 11.40 -2.58 6.04
CA SER A 81 10.52 -3.48 5.29
C SER A 81 10.88 -4.95 5.52
N GLY A 82 12.16 -5.28 5.66
CA GLY A 82 12.65 -6.66 5.72
C GLY A 82 12.39 -7.47 4.44
N LEU A 83 12.02 -6.81 3.34
CA LEU A 83 11.85 -7.44 2.03
C LEU A 83 13.22 -7.61 1.37
N LYS A 84 13.38 -8.62 0.52
CA LYS A 84 14.67 -8.91 -0.15
C LYS A 84 14.86 -8.16 -1.46
N SER A 85 13.78 -7.90 -2.22
CA SER A 85 13.82 -7.22 -3.51
C SER A 85 12.87 -6.02 -3.49
N LEU A 86 13.37 -4.91 -2.94
CA LEU A 86 12.64 -3.68 -2.76
C LEU A 86 13.45 -2.48 -3.25
N GLY A 87 12.91 -1.74 -4.19
CA GLY A 87 13.38 -0.46 -4.66
C GLY A 87 12.51 0.67 -4.15
N VAL A 88 13.10 1.84 -3.92
CA VAL A 88 12.42 3.11 -3.69
C VAL A 88 12.82 4.08 -4.81
N LEU A 89 11.88 4.87 -5.30
CA LEU A 89 12.08 5.92 -6.28
C LEU A 89 11.80 7.24 -5.57
N ASN A 90 12.84 7.99 -5.20
CA ASN A 90 12.70 9.25 -4.47
C ASN A 90 12.56 10.42 -5.47
N TYR A 91 11.33 10.71 -5.86
CA TYR A 91 11.00 11.77 -6.81
C TYR A 91 11.24 13.15 -6.23
N TYR A 92 11.87 14.01 -7.04
CA TYR A 92 12.02 15.43 -6.76
C TYR A 92 11.33 16.26 -7.84
N GLY A 93 11.12 17.53 -7.51
CA GLY A 93 10.37 18.47 -8.34
C GLY A 93 8.96 18.68 -7.81
N SER A 94 8.32 19.74 -8.30
CA SER A 94 6.98 20.12 -7.85
C SER A 94 5.92 19.25 -8.54
N LEU A 95 5.05 18.67 -7.73
CA LEU A 95 3.81 18.04 -8.19
C LEU A 95 2.67 19.07 -8.38
N ALA A 96 2.88 20.35 -8.02
CA ALA A 96 1.89 21.38 -8.26
C ALA A 96 1.62 21.54 -9.77
N PRO A 97 0.37 21.82 -10.19
CA PRO A 97 0.05 22.09 -11.58
C PRO A 97 0.89 23.24 -12.15
N THR A 98 1.37 23.10 -13.39
CA THR A 98 2.11 24.15 -14.10
C THR A 98 1.50 24.35 -15.49
N ARG A 99 1.90 25.42 -16.19
CA ARG A 99 1.47 25.62 -17.59
C ARG A 99 1.90 24.47 -18.51
N LYS A 100 3.06 23.86 -18.25
CA LYS A 100 3.61 22.75 -19.04
C LYS A 100 2.94 21.41 -18.65
N HIS A 101 2.61 21.27 -17.37
CA HIS A 101 2.01 20.07 -16.79
C HIS A 101 0.74 20.47 -16.00
N PRO A 102 -0.38 20.69 -16.68
CA PRO A 102 -1.61 21.22 -16.07
C PRO A 102 -2.33 20.20 -15.19
N GLN A 103 -1.91 18.93 -15.23
CA GLN A 103 -2.47 17.85 -14.41
C GLN A 103 -2.37 18.21 -12.92
N SER A 104 -3.36 17.81 -12.14
CA SER A 104 -3.35 17.89 -10.68
C SER A 104 -2.18 17.14 -10.09
N TYR A 105 -1.91 17.47 -8.84
CA TYR A 105 -1.00 16.75 -8.00
C TYR A 105 -1.19 15.22 -8.07
N PHE A 106 -2.44 14.75 -7.91
CA PHE A 106 -2.73 13.32 -7.85
C PHE A 106 -2.61 12.65 -9.20
N ASP A 107 -2.95 13.34 -10.28
CA ASP A 107 -2.81 12.79 -11.62
C ASP A 107 -1.34 12.60 -12.01
N LYS A 108 -0.48 13.53 -11.60
CA LYS A 108 0.98 13.38 -11.77
C LYS A 108 1.50 12.17 -11.01
N VAL A 109 1.08 11.99 -9.75
CA VAL A 109 1.44 10.80 -8.95
C VAL A 109 0.97 9.53 -9.67
N ASP A 110 -0.29 9.47 -10.09
CA ASP A 110 -0.85 8.31 -10.80
C ASP A 110 -0.09 7.99 -12.09
N LEU A 111 0.20 8.99 -12.91
CA LEU A 111 0.93 8.83 -14.18
C LEU A 111 2.30 8.20 -13.93
N VAL A 112 3.06 8.77 -13.01
CA VAL A 112 4.43 8.35 -12.71
C VAL A 112 4.45 6.96 -12.06
N VAL A 113 3.56 6.71 -11.12
CA VAL A 113 3.44 5.43 -10.42
C VAL A 113 3.07 4.30 -11.38
N ARG A 114 2.15 4.53 -12.31
CA ARG A 114 1.81 3.57 -13.36
C ARG A 114 2.98 3.36 -14.32
N ALA A 115 3.61 4.44 -14.78
CA ALA A 115 4.72 4.38 -15.72
C ALA A 115 5.92 3.59 -15.18
N GLN A 116 6.27 3.79 -13.91
CA GLN A 116 7.33 3.04 -13.24
C GLN A 116 6.89 1.69 -12.65
N GLN A 117 5.63 1.31 -12.82
CA GLN A 117 5.05 0.10 -12.21
C GLN A 117 5.36 0.04 -10.71
N ALA A 118 5.22 1.17 -10.02
CA ALA A 118 5.40 1.23 -8.58
C ALA A 118 4.30 0.44 -7.89
N SER A 119 4.67 -0.32 -6.86
CA SER A 119 3.77 -1.10 -6.03
C SER A 119 2.99 -0.22 -5.05
N LEU A 120 3.58 0.90 -4.66
CA LEU A 120 3.01 1.87 -3.73
C LEU A 120 3.64 3.24 -3.95
N ALA A 121 2.90 4.31 -3.68
CA ALA A 121 3.44 5.66 -3.59
C ALA A 121 3.31 6.22 -2.18
N ILE A 122 4.24 7.09 -1.78
CA ILE A 122 4.23 7.86 -0.53
C ILE A 122 4.45 9.32 -0.89
N TRP A 123 3.66 10.20 -0.31
CA TRP A 123 3.85 11.64 -0.40
C TRP A 123 3.26 12.30 0.84
N GLY A 124 3.29 13.62 0.90
CA GLY A 124 2.73 14.32 2.05
C GLY A 124 2.97 15.82 2.00
N VAL A 125 2.64 16.45 3.12
CA VAL A 125 2.80 17.90 3.30
C VAL A 125 3.48 18.14 4.65
N VAL A 126 4.43 19.06 4.66
CA VAL A 126 5.00 19.63 5.87
C VAL A 126 4.47 21.06 6.02
N ARG A 127 3.74 21.30 7.10
CA ARG A 127 3.22 22.63 7.46
C ARG A 127 3.86 23.13 8.74
N ARG A 128 3.83 24.43 8.94
CA ARG A 128 4.27 25.11 10.15
C ARG A 128 3.15 26.03 10.63
N ASP A 129 2.80 25.90 11.91
CA ASP A 129 2.06 26.92 12.64
C ASP A 129 2.98 27.60 13.69
N ASP A 130 2.42 28.49 14.51
CA ASP A 130 3.21 29.32 15.43
C ASP A 130 4.08 28.49 16.38
N ALA A 131 3.60 27.32 16.82
CA ALA A 131 4.25 26.50 17.83
C ALA A 131 4.75 25.15 17.30
N SER A 132 4.28 24.69 16.14
CA SER A 132 4.48 23.32 15.69
C SER A 132 4.87 23.21 14.22
N ILE A 133 5.49 22.08 13.91
CA ILE A 133 5.55 21.50 12.58
C ILE A 133 4.54 20.35 12.52
N VAL A 134 3.75 20.32 11.47
CA VAL A 134 2.81 19.23 11.19
C VAL A 134 3.25 18.52 9.93
N VAL A 135 3.46 17.22 10.02
CA VAL A 135 3.82 16.36 8.89
C VAL A 135 2.65 15.42 8.65
N ASP A 136 1.99 15.60 7.50
CA ASP A 136 0.97 14.71 6.99
C ASP A 136 1.62 13.74 6.01
N VAL A 137 1.50 12.44 6.26
CA VAL A 137 2.02 11.38 5.40
C VAL A 137 0.85 10.65 4.77
N GLN A 138 0.90 10.47 3.45
CA GLN A 138 -0.10 9.75 2.66
C GLN A 138 0.57 8.61 1.88
N ALA A 139 -0.21 7.58 1.55
CA ALA A 139 0.21 6.51 0.66
C ALA A 139 -0.88 6.15 -0.34
N GLN A 140 -0.47 5.61 -1.50
CA GLN A 140 -1.35 5.12 -2.55
C GLN A 140 -0.96 3.71 -2.96
N LEU A 141 -1.96 2.85 -3.06
CA LEU A 141 -1.86 1.58 -3.76
C LEU A 141 -2.49 1.73 -5.15
N PRO A 142 -1.76 1.44 -6.24
CA PRO A 142 -2.33 1.48 -7.59
C PRO A 142 -3.39 0.40 -7.78
N ASP A 143 -4.43 0.68 -8.57
CA ASP A 143 -5.53 -0.27 -8.80
C ASP A 143 -5.05 -1.65 -9.27
N PRO A 144 -4.12 -1.79 -10.23
CA PRO A 144 -3.63 -3.12 -10.64
C PRO A 144 -2.95 -3.91 -9.53
N ILE A 145 -2.42 -3.22 -8.51
CA ILE A 145 -1.83 -3.83 -7.32
C ILE A 145 -2.93 -4.20 -6.33
N VAL A 146 -3.94 -3.35 -6.17
CA VAL A 146 -5.12 -3.62 -5.32
C VAL A 146 -5.87 -4.85 -5.81
N ASP A 147 -6.19 -4.92 -7.10
CA ASP A 147 -6.96 -6.04 -7.67
C ASP A 147 -6.19 -7.36 -7.55
N ARG A 148 -4.85 -7.32 -7.71
CA ARG A 148 -4.01 -8.51 -7.62
C ARG A 148 -3.77 -8.98 -6.19
N SER A 149 -3.50 -8.03 -5.29
CA SER A 149 -2.86 -8.31 -4.00
C SER A 149 -3.67 -7.83 -2.81
N TYR A 150 -4.82 -7.21 -3.01
CA TYR A 150 -5.65 -6.67 -1.94
C TYR A 150 -7.16 -6.77 -2.23
N ALA A 151 -7.54 -7.70 -3.11
CA ALA A 151 -8.92 -8.04 -3.43
C ALA A 151 -9.21 -9.53 -3.16
N TRP A 152 -10.48 -9.86 -3.09
CA TRP A 152 -10.98 -11.22 -2.96
C TRP A 152 -12.36 -11.37 -3.63
N GLU A 153 -12.61 -12.54 -4.18
CA GLU A 153 -13.84 -12.87 -4.90
C GLU A 153 -14.52 -14.09 -4.28
N LEU A 154 -15.85 -14.04 -4.23
CA LEU A 154 -16.71 -15.17 -3.89
C LEU A 154 -17.67 -15.46 -5.04
N LYS A 155 -17.41 -16.54 -5.77
CA LYS A 155 -18.36 -17.05 -6.75
C LYS A 155 -19.52 -17.74 -6.04
N LEU A 156 -20.74 -17.25 -6.15
CA LEU A 156 -21.91 -17.88 -5.53
C LEU A 156 -22.29 -19.20 -6.24
N PRO A 157 -22.96 -20.14 -5.55
CA PRO A 157 -23.55 -21.33 -6.16
C PRO A 157 -24.50 -21.02 -7.33
N GLN A 158 -24.66 -21.95 -8.28
CA GLN A 158 -25.67 -21.83 -9.36
C GLN A 158 -27.10 -21.69 -8.81
N ALA A 159 -27.45 -22.38 -7.72
CA ALA A 159 -28.74 -22.23 -7.05
C ALA A 159 -28.97 -20.84 -6.42
N MET A 160 -27.91 -20.02 -6.34
CA MET A 160 -27.93 -18.60 -5.97
C MET A 160 -27.60 -17.69 -7.16
N GLY A 161 -27.74 -18.15 -8.40
CA GLY A 161 -27.53 -17.36 -9.62
C GLY A 161 -26.13 -17.42 -10.20
N GLY A 162 -25.15 -18.01 -9.51
CA GLY A 162 -23.80 -18.24 -10.06
C GLY A 162 -22.93 -17.00 -10.27
N GLU A 163 -23.42 -15.82 -9.87
CA GLU A 163 -22.70 -14.54 -9.97
C GLU A 163 -21.55 -14.45 -8.95
N THR A 164 -20.59 -13.55 -9.20
CA THR A 164 -19.43 -13.33 -8.33
C THR A 164 -19.62 -12.07 -7.50
N LEU A 165 -19.36 -12.17 -6.20
CA LEU A 165 -19.17 -11.03 -5.32
C LEU A 165 -17.68 -10.67 -5.26
N HIS A 166 -17.36 -9.38 -5.21
CA HIS A 166 -15.98 -8.90 -5.22
C HIS A 166 -15.78 -7.86 -4.12
N ALA A 167 -14.77 -8.04 -3.27
CA ALA A 167 -14.36 -7.06 -2.28
C ALA A 167 -12.88 -6.70 -2.49
N ARG A 168 -12.55 -5.42 -2.43
CA ARG A 168 -11.18 -4.90 -2.47
C ARG A 168 -10.97 -3.84 -1.42
N ILE A 169 -9.71 -3.66 -0.99
CA ILE A 169 -9.41 -2.64 0.00
C ILE A 169 -9.74 -1.24 -0.51
N SER A 170 -10.24 -0.40 0.39
CA SER A 170 -10.48 1.03 0.14
C SER A 170 -10.48 1.82 1.46
N PRO A 171 -9.99 3.08 1.48
CA PRO A 171 -9.50 3.83 0.33
C PRO A 171 -8.10 3.37 -0.12
N THR A 172 -7.84 3.43 -1.44
CA THR A 172 -6.53 3.07 -2.01
C THR A 172 -5.51 4.19 -1.88
N ARG A 173 -5.97 5.44 -1.76
CA ARG A 173 -5.23 6.60 -1.28
C ARG A 173 -5.61 6.85 0.16
N MET A 174 -4.65 6.79 1.07
CA MET A 174 -4.92 6.81 2.50
C MET A 174 -3.95 7.76 3.20
N GLN A 175 -4.46 8.54 4.15
CA GLN A 175 -3.55 9.18 5.10
C GLN A 175 -2.93 8.07 5.95
N ILE A 176 -1.61 8.03 6.08
CA ILE A 176 -0.92 7.07 6.95
C ILE A 176 -0.84 7.61 8.37
N GLN A 177 -0.46 8.88 8.47
CA GLN A 177 -0.20 9.51 9.75
C GLN A 177 -0.25 11.04 9.65
N GLN A 178 -0.59 11.67 10.76
CA GLN A 178 -0.33 13.08 11.02
C GLN A 178 0.53 13.19 12.28
N VAL A 179 1.73 13.77 12.15
CA VAL A 179 2.63 13.97 13.27
C VAL A 179 2.79 15.46 13.51
N ARG A 180 2.41 15.90 14.71
CA ARG A 180 2.67 17.26 15.20
C ARG A 180 3.91 17.21 16.09
N MET A 181 4.88 18.07 15.81
CA MET A 181 6.14 18.21 16.54
C MET A 181 6.35 19.67 16.95
N PRO A 182 7.05 19.94 18.06
CA PRO A 182 7.47 21.30 18.40
C PRO A 182 8.31 21.92 17.27
N LYS A 183 8.13 23.21 17.01
CA LYS A 183 8.83 23.91 15.92
C LYS A 183 10.35 23.84 16.05
N GLU A 184 10.91 23.85 17.26
CA GLU A 184 12.34 23.70 17.50
C GLU A 184 12.90 22.35 17.05
N PHE A 185 12.04 21.34 16.84
CA PHE A 185 12.46 20.03 16.36
C PHE A 185 12.85 20.02 14.87
N ALA A 186 12.55 21.10 14.11
CA ALA A 186 12.90 21.24 12.70
C ALA A 186 14.36 20.91 12.41
N THR A 187 15.27 21.55 13.15
CA THR A 187 16.72 21.44 12.96
C THR A 187 17.19 20.02 13.25
N THR A 188 16.64 19.40 14.30
CA THR A 188 16.92 18.01 14.65
C THR A 188 16.47 17.05 13.55
N LEU A 189 15.26 17.24 13.01
CA LEU A 189 14.72 16.42 11.94
C LEU A 189 15.56 16.53 10.64
N ALA A 190 15.95 17.76 10.27
CA ALA A 190 16.84 18.00 9.13
C ALA A 190 18.23 17.36 9.34
N ALA A 191 18.77 17.42 10.56
CA ALA A 191 20.04 16.77 10.91
C ALA A 191 19.93 15.24 10.84
N MET A 192 18.82 14.65 11.30
CA MET A 192 18.56 13.20 11.22
C MET A 192 18.44 12.70 9.77
N ALA A 193 17.72 13.44 8.92
CA ALA A 193 17.65 13.15 7.49
C ALA A 193 19.05 13.19 6.86
N SER A 194 19.83 14.24 7.17
CA SER A 194 21.19 14.41 6.67
C SER A 194 22.18 13.35 7.17
N ALA A 195 22.04 12.91 8.43
CA ALA A 195 22.91 11.90 9.03
C ALA A 195 22.77 10.54 8.35
N GLY A 196 21.56 10.18 7.93
CA GLY A 196 21.34 8.93 7.19
C GLY A 196 21.83 8.97 5.74
N ASN A 197 22.35 10.10 5.25
CA ASN A 197 23.09 10.15 3.99
C ASN A 197 24.57 9.79 4.18
N ILE A 198 25.03 9.52 5.40
CA ILE A 198 26.43 9.16 5.67
C ILE A 198 26.59 7.63 5.55
N VAL A 199 27.42 7.20 4.60
CA VAL A 199 27.79 5.80 4.41
C VAL A 199 29.15 5.56 5.06
N ARG A 200 29.24 4.55 5.91
CA ARG A 200 30.45 4.21 6.66
C ARG A 200 31.08 2.91 6.19
N THR A 201 32.37 2.73 6.41
CA THR A 201 33.08 1.50 6.02
C THR A 201 32.69 0.29 6.87
N ALA A 202 32.18 0.50 8.08
CA ALA A 202 31.72 -0.53 9.01
C ALA A 202 30.44 -0.07 9.77
N PRO A 203 29.66 -0.99 10.35
CA PRO A 203 28.42 -0.67 11.08
C PRO A 203 28.71 -0.06 12.47
N SER A 204 29.34 1.12 12.48
CA SER A 204 29.68 1.87 13.69
C SER A 204 29.73 3.36 13.40
N ARG A 205 29.26 4.19 14.35
CA ARG A 205 29.33 5.66 14.24
C ARG A 205 30.76 6.20 14.20
N SER A 206 31.72 5.45 14.74
CA SER A 206 33.15 5.82 14.72
C SER A 206 33.89 5.33 13.47
N ALA A 207 33.27 4.47 12.65
CA ALA A 207 33.90 4.02 11.41
C ALA A 207 34.07 5.17 10.42
N ALA A 208 35.11 5.10 9.60
CA ALA A 208 35.38 6.11 8.58
C ALA A 208 34.18 6.29 7.64
N VAL A 209 33.93 7.54 7.26
CA VAL A 209 32.93 7.84 6.22
C VAL A 209 33.49 7.34 4.89
N ALA A 210 32.85 6.33 4.33
CA ALA A 210 33.20 5.77 3.03
C ALA A 210 32.77 6.70 1.90
N THR A 211 31.54 7.20 2.00
CA THR A 211 30.96 8.17 1.07
C THR A 211 29.74 8.84 1.73
N ARG A 212 29.15 9.81 1.05
CA ARG A 212 27.80 10.27 1.33
C ARG A 212 26.91 9.82 0.19
N ILE A 213 25.68 9.42 0.50
CA ILE A 213 24.62 9.21 -0.48
C ILE A 213 24.31 10.58 -1.05
N PRO A 214 24.62 10.84 -2.34
CA PRO A 214 24.15 12.04 -2.99
C PRO A 214 22.62 12.09 -2.86
N LYS A 215 22.06 13.30 -2.85
CA LYS A 215 20.61 13.41 -2.98
C LYS A 215 20.21 12.66 -4.24
N TYR A 216 19.11 11.90 -4.15
CA TYR A 216 18.52 11.24 -5.32
C TYR A 216 19.34 10.04 -5.86
N SER A 217 20.15 9.36 -5.04
CA SER A 217 21.01 8.23 -5.48
C SER A 217 20.52 6.83 -5.13
N ALA A 218 20.60 5.91 -6.11
CA ALA A 218 20.29 4.48 -6.01
C ALA A 218 20.97 3.78 -4.82
N MET A 219 20.24 3.01 -4.02
CA MET A 219 20.76 2.35 -2.80
C MET A 219 20.23 0.94 -2.52
N SER A 220 21.08 -0.08 -2.60
CA SER A 220 20.69 -1.47 -2.39
C SER A 220 21.04 -2.03 -1.02
N VAL A 221 20.06 -2.28 -0.13
CA VAL A 221 20.34 -3.11 1.06
C VAL A 221 20.79 -4.50 0.61
N THR A 222 22.00 -4.86 0.99
CA THR A 222 22.60 -6.18 0.75
C THR A 222 22.76 -6.98 2.03
N GLU A 223 22.81 -6.31 3.19
CA GLU A 223 23.02 -6.92 4.49
C GLU A 223 22.44 -6.02 5.59
N THR A 224 22.00 -6.59 6.72
CA THR A 224 21.59 -5.84 7.92
C THR A 224 22.25 -6.43 9.15
N ARG A 225 22.76 -5.58 10.06
CA ARG A 225 23.37 -5.93 11.35
C ARG A 225 22.90 -4.94 12.43
N GLY A 226 21.99 -5.38 13.29
CA GLY A 226 21.34 -4.49 14.26
C GLY A 226 20.67 -3.31 13.55
N ASP A 227 20.95 -2.08 13.99
CA ASP A 227 20.42 -0.85 13.39
C ASP A 227 21.14 -0.42 12.11
N TRP A 228 22.08 -1.20 11.60
CA TRP A 228 22.85 -0.86 10.42
C TRP A 228 22.46 -1.72 9.23
N SER A 229 22.37 -1.10 8.06
CA SER A 229 22.22 -1.82 6.80
C SER A 229 23.35 -1.46 5.86
N LYS A 230 23.88 -2.48 5.19
CA LYS A 230 24.90 -2.36 4.16
C LYS A 230 24.23 -2.08 2.83
N PHE A 231 24.61 -0.98 2.21
CA PHE A 231 24.13 -0.55 0.91
C PHE A 231 25.21 -0.68 -0.16
N VAL A 232 24.81 -0.84 -1.42
CA VAL A 232 25.63 -0.45 -2.57
C VAL A 232 25.07 0.83 -3.17
N VAL A 233 25.93 1.83 -3.32
CA VAL A 233 25.63 3.15 -3.92
C VAL A 233 26.68 3.40 -4.99
N ASP A 234 26.28 3.57 -6.25
CA ASP A 234 27.18 3.78 -7.40
C ASP A 234 28.33 2.74 -7.46
N GLY A 235 27.99 1.47 -7.23
CA GLY A 235 28.96 0.36 -7.20
C GLY A 235 29.85 0.27 -5.96
N ARG A 236 29.71 1.19 -4.99
CA ARG A 236 30.48 1.19 -3.74
C ARG A 236 29.64 0.69 -2.57
N SER A 237 30.17 -0.25 -1.80
CA SER A 237 29.47 -0.78 -0.62
C SER A 237 29.80 0.00 0.65
N GLY A 238 28.83 0.19 1.54
CA GLY A 238 29.07 0.66 2.90
C GLY A 238 27.82 0.63 3.77
N TRP A 239 27.92 1.07 5.02
CA TRP A 239 26.91 0.91 6.06
C TRP A 239 26.22 2.23 6.39
N VAL A 240 24.89 2.20 6.46
CA VAL A 240 24.06 3.33 6.89
C VAL A 240 23.31 2.90 8.15
N GLN A 241 23.24 3.80 9.12
CA GLN A 241 22.47 3.58 10.32
C GLN A 241 21.01 3.97 10.08
N GLY A 242 20.08 3.14 10.53
CA GLY A 242 18.68 3.53 10.67
C GLY A 242 18.48 4.62 11.71
N ALA A 243 17.29 5.20 11.71
CA ALA A 243 16.93 6.29 12.61
C ALA A 243 16.65 5.80 14.04
N SER A 244 17.57 5.07 14.68
CA SER A 244 17.35 4.59 16.06
C SER A 244 17.34 5.71 17.12
N ASP A 245 17.91 6.88 16.80
CA ASP A 245 17.83 8.08 17.67
C ASP A 245 16.49 8.83 17.52
N CYS A 246 15.64 8.44 16.58
CA CYS A 246 14.34 9.05 16.32
C CYS A 246 13.36 8.57 17.40
N THR A 247 13.35 9.29 18.52
CA THR A 247 12.53 9.01 19.70
C THR A 247 11.29 9.91 19.75
N ARG A 248 10.34 9.58 20.64
CA ARG A 248 9.12 10.37 20.90
C ARG A 248 8.34 10.71 19.63
N GLU A 249 8.16 11.99 19.31
CA GLU A 249 7.37 12.47 18.19
C GLU A 249 7.97 12.02 16.85
N CYS A 250 9.30 11.95 16.75
CA CYS A 250 9.99 11.44 15.56
C CYS A 250 9.70 9.94 15.35
N ALA A 251 9.71 9.14 16.42
CA ALA A 251 9.44 7.70 16.33
C ALA A 251 8.09 7.40 15.67
N ARG A 252 7.11 8.31 15.85
CA ARG A 252 5.80 8.21 15.21
C ARG A 252 5.94 8.25 13.70
N LEU A 253 6.74 9.15 13.11
CA LEU A 253 6.99 9.22 11.66
C LEU A 253 7.49 7.88 11.08
N LEU A 254 8.24 7.12 11.86
CA LEU A 254 8.74 5.79 11.47
C LEU A 254 7.64 4.72 11.43
N GLY A 255 6.48 4.99 12.03
CA GLY A 255 5.27 4.17 11.91
C GLY A 255 4.84 3.99 10.45
N THR A 256 5.03 5.01 9.61
CA THR A 256 4.81 4.92 8.17
C THR A 256 5.65 3.82 7.54
N ALA A 257 6.95 3.80 7.81
CA ALA A 257 7.86 2.81 7.24
C ALA A 257 7.48 1.38 7.64
N SER A 258 7.14 1.19 8.91
CA SER A 258 6.69 -0.11 9.43
C SER A 258 5.38 -0.56 8.77
N PHE A 259 4.41 0.35 8.63
CA PHE A 259 3.11 0.02 8.01
C PHE A 259 3.25 -0.28 6.51
N VAL A 260 3.98 0.54 5.75
CA VAL A 260 4.26 0.31 4.33
C VAL A 260 5.00 -1.02 4.12
N GLY A 261 6.01 -1.30 4.94
CA GLY A 261 6.69 -2.59 4.92
C GLY A 261 5.75 -3.77 5.17
N ALA A 262 4.81 -3.62 6.11
CA ALA A 262 3.80 -4.64 6.38
C ALA A 262 2.78 -4.80 5.23
N LEU A 263 2.36 -3.71 4.58
CA LEU A 263 1.52 -3.76 3.38
C LEU A 263 2.16 -4.59 2.27
N LEU A 264 3.42 -4.32 1.96
CA LEU A 264 4.13 -5.02 0.89
C LEU A 264 4.41 -6.49 1.25
N LYS A 265 4.71 -6.78 2.52
CA LYS A 265 4.77 -8.17 3.01
C LYS A 265 3.43 -8.88 2.86
N PHE A 266 2.32 -8.21 3.16
CA PHE A 266 0.97 -8.78 3.00
C PHE A 266 0.63 -9.08 1.53
N ALA A 267 1.06 -8.22 0.59
CA ALA A 267 0.93 -8.50 -0.84
C ALA A 267 1.62 -9.81 -1.25
N ASP A 268 2.67 -10.19 -0.51
CA ASP A 268 3.42 -11.45 -0.65
C ASP A 268 2.89 -12.62 0.20
N GLY A 269 1.67 -12.52 0.71
CA GLY A 269 1.07 -13.55 1.56
C GLY A 269 1.58 -13.54 3.00
N GLY A 270 2.28 -12.48 3.42
CA GLY A 270 2.63 -12.23 4.81
C GLY A 270 1.40 -11.88 5.68
N ALA A 271 1.65 -11.69 6.98
CA ALA A 271 0.61 -11.32 7.93
C ALA A 271 0.04 -9.92 7.66
N ALA A 272 -1.24 -9.72 8.00
CA ALA A 272 -1.87 -8.41 7.95
C ALA A 272 -1.15 -7.42 8.89
N PRO A 273 -1.02 -6.13 8.51
CA PRO A 273 -0.50 -5.11 9.40
C PRO A 273 -1.31 -5.02 10.69
N SER A 274 -0.63 -4.96 11.84
CA SER A 274 -1.30 -4.75 13.11
C SER A 274 -1.78 -3.29 13.24
N PRO A 275 -3.01 -3.05 13.72
CA PRO A 275 -3.46 -1.70 14.07
C PRO A 275 -2.52 -1.06 15.09
N SER A 276 -2.23 0.24 14.92
CA SER A 276 -1.46 1.03 15.88
C SER A 276 -2.14 2.38 16.12
N LYS A 277 -2.16 2.82 17.38
CA LYS A 277 -2.71 4.12 17.79
C LYS A 277 -2.00 5.32 17.16
N ASP A 278 -0.80 5.10 16.64
CA ASP A 278 -0.03 6.14 15.98
C ASP A 278 -0.41 6.34 14.51
N LEU A 279 -1.26 5.48 13.96
CA LEU A 279 -1.71 5.54 12.57
C LEU A 279 -3.04 6.28 12.46
N SER A 280 -3.33 6.81 11.27
CA SER A 280 -4.58 7.50 10.99
C SER A 280 -5.81 6.58 11.05
N ARG A 281 -7.01 7.16 11.02
CA ARG A 281 -8.26 6.41 10.86
C ARG A 281 -8.28 5.56 9.60
N ASP A 282 -7.88 6.11 8.44
CA ASP A 282 -7.85 5.37 7.16
C ASP A 282 -6.96 4.13 7.27
N THR A 283 -5.80 4.28 7.90
CA THR A 283 -4.84 3.19 8.06
C THR A 283 -5.37 2.10 8.98
N LEU A 284 -6.06 2.48 10.05
CA LEU A 284 -6.75 1.53 10.92
C LEU A 284 -7.84 0.78 10.16
N ILE A 285 -8.64 1.47 9.33
CA ILE A 285 -9.67 0.87 8.47
C ILE A 285 -9.05 -0.12 7.47
N ILE A 286 -7.91 0.21 6.87
CA ILE A 286 -7.19 -0.69 5.96
C ILE A 286 -6.61 -1.89 6.70
N ALA A 287 -5.89 -1.70 7.82
CA ALA A 287 -5.34 -2.80 8.62
C ALA A 287 -6.41 -3.83 9.01
N ARG A 288 -7.61 -3.33 9.30
CA ARG A 288 -8.80 -4.10 9.61
C ARG A 288 -9.32 -4.90 8.41
N GLN A 289 -9.50 -4.27 7.25
CA GLN A 289 -9.84 -4.98 6.01
C GLN A 289 -8.82 -6.08 5.68
N LEU A 290 -7.53 -5.78 5.83
CA LEU A 290 -6.45 -6.75 5.59
C LEU A 290 -6.49 -7.93 6.55
N ALA A 291 -6.95 -7.74 7.79
CA ALA A 291 -7.11 -8.83 8.74
C ALA A 291 -8.22 -9.80 8.30
N VAL A 292 -9.34 -9.30 7.76
CA VAL A 292 -10.40 -10.16 7.18
C VAL A 292 -9.90 -10.82 5.91
N LEU A 293 -9.22 -10.07 5.03
CA LEU A 293 -8.64 -10.60 3.80
C LEU A 293 -7.59 -11.70 4.06
N ALA A 294 -6.79 -11.59 5.13
CA ALA A 294 -5.84 -12.62 5.54
C ALA A 294 -6.55 -13.96 5.80
N ASP A 295 -7.64 -13.91 6.58
CA ASP A 295 -8.48 -15.05 6.92
C ASP A 295 -9.16 -15.65 5.67
N LEU A 296 -9.71 -14.80 4.80
CA LEU A 296 -10.31 -15.21 3.52
C LEU A 296 -9.32 -15.97 2.62
N ARG A 297 -8.07 -15.48 2.51
CA ARG A 297 -7.01 -16.11 1.70
C ARG A 297 -6.65 -17.51 2.16
N VAL A 298 -6.63 -17.73 3.47
CA VAL A 298 -6.35 -19.05 4.07
C VAL A 298 -7.62 -19.86 4.31
N ARG A 299 -8.75 -19.47 3.71
CA ARG A 299 -10.06 -20.15 3.79
C ARG A 299 -10.56 -20.36 5.23
N THR A 300 -10.17 -19.44 6.12
CA THR A 300 -10.65 -19.34 7.49
C THR A 300 -11.77 -18.33 7.53
N PHE A 301 -12.95 -18.75 7.07
CA PHE A 301 -14.13 -17.89 7.06
C PHE A 301 -14.70 -17.77 8.47
N ARG A 302 -15.15 -16.56 8.81
CA ARG A 302 -15.78 -16.27 10.10
C ARG A 302 -16.96 -15.34 9.88
N PRO A 303 -18.02 -15.45 10.71
CA PRO A 303 -19.12 -14.51 10.65
C PRO A 303 -18.67 -13.12 11.14
N ALA A 304 -19.33 -12.08 10.65
CA ALA A 304 -18.99 -10.68 10.93
C ALA A 304 -18.83 -10.37 12.43
N GLU A 305 -19.67 -10.98 13.27
CA GLU A 305 -19.69 -10.78 14.72
C GLU A 305 -18.34 -11.11 15.37
N VAL A 306 -17.58 -12.07 14.84
CA VAL A 306 -16.26 -12.45 15.37
C VAL A 306 -15.23 -11.33 15.14
N TYR A 307 -15.28 -10.69 13.98
CA TYR A 307 -14.37 -9.57 13.67
C TYR A 307 -14.75 -8.31 14.46
N LEU A 308 -16.05 -8.02 14.58
CA LEU A 308 -16.54 -6.86 15.32
C LEU A 308 -16.26 -6.97 16.83
N ALA A 309 -16.43 -8.17 17.41
CA ALA A 309 -16.09 -8.42 18.82
C ALA A 309 -14.60 -8.24 19.11
N ARG A 310 -13.73 -8.46 18.12
CA ARG A 310 -12.28 -8.30 18.26
C ARG A 310 -11.86 -6.85 18.47
N TRP A 311 -12.65 -5.87 18.02
CA TRP A 311 -12.24 -4.46 17.92
C TRP A 311 -13.16 -3.49 18.70
N ASP A 312 -13.45 -3.87 19.94
CA ASP A 312 -14.14 -3.05 20.96
C ASP A 312 -15.65 -2.82 20.73
N GLY A 313 -16.35 -3.76 20.09
CA GLY A 313 -17.83 -3.77 20.04
C GLY A 313 -18.46 -2.76 19.09
N ALA A 314 -17.67 -2.23 18.15
CA ALA A 314 -18.14 -1.32 17.11
C ALA A 314 -19.01 -2.01 16.04
N ARG A 315 -19.80 -1.22 15.32
CA ARG A 315 -20.60 -1.68 14.17
C ARG A 315 -19.76 -1.68 12.90
N ALA A 316 -20.13 -2.50 11.91
CA ALA A 316 -19.44 -2.53 10.62
C ALA A 316 -19.41 -1.16 9.92
N SER A 317 -20.50 -0.39 10.03
CA SER A 317 -20.63 0.99 9.52
C SER A 317 -19.56 1.95 10.05
N ASP A 318 -19.06 1.71 11.27
CA ASP A 318 -18.12 2.62 11.93
C ASP A 318 -16.75 2.65 11.20
N PHE A 319 -16.49 1.63 10.37
CA PHE A 319 -15.26 1.45 9.59
C PHE A 319 -15.47 1.56 8.07
N GLY A 320 -16.65 1.99 7.63
CA GLY A 320 -16.97 2.29 6.23
C GLY A 320 -17.40 1.09 5.38
N ALA A 321 -17.97 1.41 4.21
CA ALA A 321 -18.48 0.45 3.24
C ALA A 321 -17.49 -0.66 2.82
N PRO A 322 -16.20 -0.37 2.53
CA PRO A 322 -15.23 -1.40 2.14
C PRO A 322 -15.05 -2.50 3.21
N TYR A 323 -15.07 -2.12 4.49
CA TYR A 323 -14.94 -3.08 5.57
C TYR A 323 -16.20 -3.94 5.72
N ALA A 324 -17.38 -3.33 5.63
CA ALA A 324 -18.64 -4.07 5.63
C ALA A 324 -18.72 -5.09 4.48
N ASP A 325 -18.13 -4.77 3.33
CA ASP A 325 -18.07 -5.65 2.18
C ASP A 325 -17.25 -6.92 2.44
N PHE A 326 -16.02 -6.78 2.97
CA PHE A 326 -15.20 -7.91 3.39
C PHE A 326 -15.91 -8.78 4.44
N LEU A 327 -16.63 -8.17 5.38
CA LEU A 327 -17.41 -8.90 6.38
C LEU A 327 -18.58 -9.68 5.76
N ALA A 328 -19.29 -9.09 4.80
CA ALA A 328 -20.37 -9.74 4.07
C ALA A 328 -19.86 -10.97 3.32
N LEU A 329 -18.75 -10.83 2.59
CA LEU A 329 -18.13 -11.93 1.85
C LEU A 329 -17.63 -13.04 2.77
N SER A 330 -16.97 -12.71 3.88
CA SER A 330 -16.55 -13.72 4.88
C SER A 330 -17.74 -14.44 5.51
N THR A 331 -18.81 -13.72 5.82
CA THR A 331 -20.03 -14.29 6.42
C THR A 331 -20.73 -15.26 5.46
N LEU A 332 -20.83 -14.89 4.18
CA LEU A 332 -21.40 -15.76 3.14
C LEU A 332 -20.53 -16.99 2.90
N ALA A 333 -19.20 -16.80 2.81
CA ALA A 333 -18.26 -17.91 2.62
C ALA A 333 -18.29 -18.91 3.78
N ASP A 334 -18.40 -18.43 5.03
CA ASP A 334 -18.57 -19.28 6.21
C ASP A 334 -19.87 -20.09 6.14
N ALA A 335 -21.00 -19.42 5.84
CA ALA A 335 -22.28 -20.10 5.71
C ALA A 335 -22.30 -21.15 4.59
N LEU A 336 -21.71 -20.85 3.43
CA LEU A 336 -21.57 -21.81 2.33
C LEU A 336 -20.70 -23.01 2.73
N LYS A 337 -19.58 -22.78 3.43
CA LYS A 337 -18.69 -23.83 3.92
C LYS A 337 -19.39 -24.77 4.91
N GLN A 338 -20.29 -24.24 5.75
CA GLN A 338 -21.06 -25.03 6.72
C GLN A 338 -22.07 -26.00 6.06
N GLN A 339 -22.42 -25.82 4.79
CA GLN A 339 -23.30 -26.72 4.03
C GLN A 339 -22.57 -27.95 3.43
N GLY A 340 -21.34 -28.23 3.87
CA GLY A 340 -20.31 -29.04 3.21
C GLY A 340 -20.63 -30.50 2.82
N GLU A 341 -21.85 -30.99 3.04
CA GLU A 341 -22.33 -32.27 2.51
C GLU A 341 -22.98 -32.13 1.12
N GLN A 342 -23.38 -30.92 0.73
CA GLN A 342 -24.04 -30.67 -0.56
C GLN A 342 -23.03 -30.31 -1.66
N PRO A 343 -23.28 -30.70 -2.93
CA PRO A 343 -22.53 -30.18 -4.07
C PRO A 343 -22.61 -28.65 -4.10
N TYR A 344 -21.47 -27.98 -4.28
CA TYR A 344 -21.39 -26.51 -4.13
C TYR A 344 -22.48 -25.75 -4.90
N ASP A 345 -22.68 -26.09 -6.17
CA ASP A 345 -23.63 -25.41 -7.06
C ASP A 345 -25.11 -25.66 -6.70
N ALA A 346 -25.40 -26.67 -5.89
CA ALA A 346 -26.74 -26.97 -5.39
C ALA A 346 -27.06 -26.24 -4.07
N ILE A 347 -26.05 -25.66 -3.40
CA ILE A 347 -26.24 -24.96 -2.14
C ILE A 347 -27.08 -23.70 -2.38
N ARG A 348 -28.18 -23.57 -1.65
CA ARG A 348 -28.95 -22.33 -1.53
C ARG A 348 -29.02 -21.93 -0.05
N LEU A 349 -28.46 -20.77 0.28
CA LEU A 349 -28.58 -20.21 1.62
C LEU A 349 -30.01 -19.74 1.88
N ASP A 350 -30.43 -19.78 3.14
CA ASP A 350 -31.72 -19.28 3.58
C ASP A 350 -31.89 -17.78 3.24
N ASP A 351 -33.06 -17.42 2.70
CA ASP A 351 -33.33 -16.05 2.25
C ASP A 351 -33.30 -15.04 3.42
N ALA A 352 -33.65 -15.44 4.65
CA ALA A 352 -33.56 -14.55 5.80
C ALA A 352 -32.10 -14.30 6.19
N PHE A 353 -31.24 -15.31 6.11
CA PHE A 353 -29.79 -15.14 6.26
C PHE A 353 -29.21 -14.20 5.20
N VAL A 354 -29.49 -14.43 3.91
CA VAL A 354 -29.01 -13.57 2.83
C VAL A 354 -29.54 -12.13 3.00
N ARG A 355 -30.80 -11.96 3.41
CA ARG A 355 -31.40 -10.65 3.71
C ARG A 355 -30.71 -9.94 4.86
N LYS A 356 -30.28 -10.64 5.92
CA LYS A 356 -29.50 -10.05 7.02
C LYS A 356 -28.18 -9.46 6.51
N VAL A 357 -27.41 -10.24 5.73
CA VAL A 357 -26.14 -9.79 5.14
C VAL A 357 -26.37 -8.61 4.19
N THR A 358 -27.36 -8.72 3.30
CA THR A 358 -27.71 -7.68 2.32
C THR A 358 -28.13 -6.38 3.01
N THR A 359 -28.88 -6.47 4.12
CA THR A 359 -29.33 -5.29 4.88
C THR A 359 -28.15 -4.57 5.54
N ALA A 360 -27.21 -5.31 6.13
CA ALA A 360 -26.00 -4.71 6.69
C ALA A 360 -25.16 -4.00 5.63
N LEU A 361 -25.02 -4.61 4.45
CA LEU A 361 -24.29 -4.03 3.32
C LEU A 361 -25.01 -2.79 2.75
N ALA A 362 -26.34 -2.83 2.67
CA ALA A 362 -27.16 -1.69 2.23
C ALA A 362 -27.13 -0.52 3.23
N GLN A 363 -26.98 -0.78 4.52
CA GLN A 363 -26.74 0.29 5.50
C GLN A 363 -25.37 0.92 5.27
N ALA A 364 -24.33 0.12 5.04
CA ALA A 364 -22.99 0.63 4.80
C ALA A 364 -22.90 1.44 3.49
N SER A 365 -23.69 1.09 2.46
CA SER A 365 -23.75 1.89 1.22
C SER A 365 -24.45 3.24 1.38
N GLN A 366 -25.28 3.43 2.42
CA GLN A 366 -25.83 4.74 2.74
C GLN A 366 -24.76 5.66 3.35
N ASP A 367 -23.83 5.08 4.11
CA ASP A 367 -22.72 5.82 4.72
C ASP A 367 -21.66 6.22 3.69
N ASP A 368 -21.45 5.38 2.66
CA ASP A 368 -20.57 5.67 1.51
C ASP A 368 -21.25 5.29 0.18
N PRO A 369 -22.12 6.17 -0.36
CA PRO A 369 -22.87 5.90 -1.58
C PRO A 369 -22.01 5.93 -2.85
N ARG A 370 -20.72 6.26 -2.72
CA ARG A 370 -19.76 6.29 -3.84
C ARG A 370 -18.96 4.99 -3.94
N ASN A 371 -19.24 4.00 -3.09
CA ASN A 371 -18.58 2.71 -3.13
C ASN A 371 -19.25 1.80 -4.18
N THR A 372 -18.63 1.72 -5.35
CA THR A 372 -19.14 0.94 -6.49
C THR A 372 -19.18 -0.56 -6.21
N GLU A 373 -18.19 -1.09 -5.52
CA GLU A 373 -18.04 -2.50 -5.19
C GLU A 373 -19.18 -2.99 -4.29
N VAL A 374 -19.52 -2.19 -3.28
CA VAL A 374 -20.67 -2.46 -2.42
C VAL A 374 -21.99 -2.40 -3.21
N LEU A 375 -22.16 -1.44 -4.12
CA LEU A 375 -23.36 -1.34 -4.95
C LEU A 375 -23.48 -2.51 -5.94
N ASP A 376 -22.36 -2.98 -6.48
CA ASP A 376 -22.31 -4.14 -7.37
C ASP A 376 -22.65 -5.44 -6.61
N ASN A 377 -22.08 -5.62 -5.42
CA ASN A 377 -22.42 -6.76 -4.55
C ASN A 377 -23.88 -6.72 -4.10
N LEU A 378 -24.42 -5.54 -3.76
CA LEU A 378 -25.85 -5.38 -3.46
C LEU A 378 -26.74 -5.74 -4.65
N THR A 379 -26.31 -5.41 -5.86
CA THR A 379 -27.03 -5.78 -7.09
C THR A 379 -27.18 -7.30 -7.19
N VAL A 380 -26.09 -8.04 -6.97
CA VAL A 380 -26.11 -9.51 -6.97
C VAL A 380 -26.99 -10.04 -5.84
N LEU A 381 -26.78 -9.58 -4.61
CA LEU A 381 -27.51 -10.10 -3.44
C LEU A 381 -29.02 -9.81 -3.49
N PHE A 382 -29.44 -8.66 -4.01
CA PHE A 382 -30.86 -8.39 -4.21
C PHE A 382 -31.50 -9.32 -5.25
N ARG A 383 -30.78 -9.72 -6.30
CA ARG A 383 -31.27 -10.73 -7.26
C ARG A 383 -31.41 -12.12 -6.64
N VAL A 384 -30.45 -12.53 -5.80
CA VAL A 384 -30.56 -13.78 -5.03
C VAL A 384 -31.86 -13.83 -4.22
N LEU A 385 -32.29 -12.68 -3.70
CA LEU A 385 -33.52 -12.48 -2.93
C LEU A 385 -34.77 -12.21 -3.80
N GLY A 386 -34.66 -12.22 -5.13
CA GLY A 386 -35.75 -11.90 -6.06
C GLY A 386 -36.21 -10.44 -6.05
N ASP A 387 -35.43 -9.51 -5.51
CA ASP A 387 -35.73 -8.07 -5.45
C ASP A 387 -35.11 -7.30 -6.63
N GLU A 388 -35.65 -7.54 -7.83
CA GLU A 388 -35.17 -6.89 -9.08
C GLU A 388 -35.23 -5.36 -9.02
N ARG A 389 -36.17 -4.79 -8.25
CA ARG A 389 -36.31 -3.34 -8.10
C ARG A 389 -35.09 -2.75 -7.37
N ARG A 390 -34.69 -3.33 -6.24
CA ARG A 390 -33.51 -2.87 -5.50
C ARG A 390 -32.21 -3.21 -6.21
N ALA A 391 -32.14 -4.36 -6.89
CA ALA A 391 -31.01 -4.71 -7.73
C ALA A 391 -30.81 -3.68 -8.87
N GLY A 392 -31.90 -3.30 -9.55
CA GLY A 392 -31.85 -2.28 -10.60
C GLY A 392 -31.44 -0.89 -10.09
N LEU A 393 -31.89 -0.52 -8.88
CA LEU A 393 -31.46 0.73 -8.23
C LEU A 393 -29.96 0.71 -7.92
N ALA A 394 -29.45 -0.36 -7.30
CA ALA A 394 -28.04 -0.48 -6.93
C ALA A 394 -27.13 -0.42 -8.17
N ARG A 395 -27.49 -1.13 -9.25
CA ARG A 395 -26.76 -1.08 -10.53
C ARG A 395 -26.70 0.34 -11.11
N ARG A 396 -27.84 1.04 -11.12
CA ARG A 396 -27.91 2.41 -11.65
C ARG A 396 -27.02 3.34 -10.84
N LEU A 397 -27.08 3.27 -9.51
CA LEU A 397 -26.22 4.08 -8.63
C LEU A 397 -24.73 3.78 -8.88
N SER A 398 -24.35 2.51 -9.03
CA SER A 398 -22.98 2.12 -9.37
C SER A 398 -22.54 2.75 -10.71
N SER A 399 -23.40 2.66 -11.73
CA SER A 399 -23.14 3.23 -13.05
C SER A 399 -23.02 4.76 -13.03
N GLU A 400 -23.85 5.45 -12.25
CA GLU A 400 -23.81 6.91 -12.07
C GLU A 400 -22.50 7.34 -11.38
N VAL A 401 -22.05 6.61 -10.36
CA VAL A 401 -20.77 6.87 -9.69
C VAL A 401 -19.59 6.65 -10.64
N GLN A 402 -19.60 5.57 -11.42
CA GLN A 402 -18.57 5.30 -12.42
C GLN A 402 -18.53 6.38 -13.51
N ALA A 403 -19.69 6.78 -14.03
CA ALA A 403 -19.79 7.86 -15.01
C ALA A 403 -19.26 9.18 -14.44
N THR A 404 -19.58 9.49 -13.18
CA THR A 404 -19.06 10.68 -12.49
C THR A 404 -17.54 10.64 -12.42
N ARG A 405 -16.94 9.52 -12.00
CA ARG A 405 -15.47 9.33 -11.94
C ARG A 405 -14.78 9.45 -13.31
N GLN A 406 -15.46 9.07 -14.39
CA GLN A 406 -14.93 9.22 -15.76
C GLN A 406 -15.09 10.64 -16.31
N SER A 407 -16.13 11.35 -15.86
CA SER A 407 -16.48 12.70 -16.32
C SER A 407 -15.84 13.82 -15.51
N GLU A 408 -15.44 13.55 -14.26
CA GLU A 408 -14.62 14.47 -13.50
C GLU A 408 -13.37 14.71 -14.34
N PRO A 409 -13.12 15.94 -14.81
CA PRO A 409 -11.85 16.25 -15.44
C PRO A 409 -10.82 15.79 -14.43
N THR A 410 -9.95 14.86 -14.83
CA THR A 410 -8.81 14.45 -14.04
C THR A 410 -8.17 15.77 -13.58
N PRO A 411 -8.28 16.09 -12.27
CA PRO A 411 -8.24 17.48 -11.81
C PRO A 411 -6.94 18.18 -12.16
#